data_AF-A0A7H0VIJ0-F1
#
_entry.id   AF-A0A7H0VIJ0-F1
#
_cell.length_a   1.000
_cell.length_b   1.000
_cell.length_c   1.000
_cell.angle_alpha   90.00
_cell.angle_beta   90.00
_cell.angle_gamma   90.00
#
_symmetry.space_group_name_H-M   'P 1'
#
loop_
_entity.id
_entity.type
_entity.pdbx_description
1 polymer ?
#
loop_
_entity_poly.entity_id
_entity_poly.type
_entity_poly.pdbx_seq_one_letter_code
_entity_poly.pdbx_strand_id
1 'polypeptide(L)'
;MAKLRPLVVPLTKEHFIEILRARPRKEELLKYSADPAYHQYLREICLSDDLQLNWRAAWLLADLPATELQAIFPSAQVLIEILSSPQKDGYLREIVKIINRLKLDEEEEGLFYESALKLWENLAMASATRIHAIRSLFKIAETYPELKLELKAYNDDFYFQGLSPGIAKQIRRLFAGLS
;
A
#
# COMPACT_ATOMS: atom_id res chain seq x y z
N MET A 1 -36.92 1.41 -4.97
CA MET A 1 -35.80 1.71 -5.91
C MET A 1 -35.47 3.19 -5.82
N ALA A 2 -34.45 3.55 -5.03
CA ALA A 2 -34.03 4.94 -4.91
C ALA A 2 -33.30 5.37 -6.20
N LYS A 3 -33.82 6.41 -6.86
CA LYS A 3 -33.20 6.99 -8.05
C LYS A 3 -31.83 7.56 -7.67
N LEU A 4 -30.77 6.98 -8.25
CA LEU A 4 -29.42 7.53 -8.19
C LEU A 4 -29.45 8.95 -8.79
N ARG A 5 -29.19 9.95 -7.95
CA ARG A 5 -29.00 11.31 -8.40
C ARG A 5 -27.64 11.36 -9.11
N PRO A 6 -27.57 11.79 -10.38
CA PRO A 6 -26.27 11.91 -11.03
C PRO A 6 -25.41 12.93 -10.27
N LEU A 7 -24.12 12.65 -10.13
CA LEU A 7 -23.12 13.59 -9.63
C LEU A 7 -22.92 14.66 -10.73
N VAL A 8 -23.76 15.70 -10.78
CA VAL A 8 -23.85 16.65 -11.92
C VAL A 8 -22.89 17.85 -11.81
N VAL A 9 -21.89 17.83 -10.93
CA VAL A 9 -20.83 18.85 -10.95
C VAL A 9 -19.51 18.14 -10.67
N PRO A 10 -18.43 18.38 -11.46
CA PRO A 10 -17.11 17.96 -11.03
C PRO A 10 -16.84 18.65 -9.69
N LEU A 11 -16.84 17.86 -8.63
CA LEU A 11 -16.62 18.37 -7.28
C LEU A 11 -15.24 19.02 -7.27
N THR A 12 -15.14 20.23 -6.71
CA THR A 12 -13.81 20.82 -6.49
C THR A 12 -13.03 19.94 -5.52
N LYS A 13 -11.70 20.04 -5.53
CA LYS A 13 -10.83 19.32 -4.60
C LYS A 13 -11.26 19.53 -3.14
N GLU A 14 -11.65 20.75 -2.79
CA GLU A 14 -12.11 21.13 -1.45
C GLU A 14 -13.39 20.38 -1.09
N HIS A 15 -14.36 20.30 -1.99
CA HIS A 15 -15.58 19.55 -1.73
C HIS A 15 -15.31 18.06 -1.58
N PHE A 16 -14.40 17.51 -2.38
CA PHE A 16 -14.00 16.10 -2.26
C PHE A 16 -13.28 15.82 -0.92
N ILE A 17 -12.43 16.73 -0.46
CA ILE A 17 -11.80 16.65 0.87
C ILE A 17 -12.86 16.59 1.97
N GLU A 18 -13.91 17.41 1.89
CA GLU A 18 -14.99 17.38 2.90
C GLU A 18 -15.77 16.06 2.90
N ILE A 19 -15.98 15.46 1.72
CA ILE A 19 -16.55 14.11 1.62
C ILE A 19 -15.64 13.09 2.32
N LEU A 20 -14.33 13.12 2.05
CA LEU A 20 -13.40 12.19 2.70
C LEU A 20 -13.36 12.40 4.22
N ARG A 21 -13.51 13.63 4.71
CA ARG A 21 -13.57 13.97 6.15
C ARG A 21 -14.86 13.49 6.81
N ALA A 22 -15.99 13.54 6.10
CA ALA A 22 -17.30 13.16 6.62
C ALA A 22 -17.44 11.64 6.93
N ARG A 23 -16.43 10.82 6.60
CA ARG A 23 -16.39 9.37 6.82
C ARG A 23 -17.66 8.64 6.35
N PRO A 24 -18.07 8.81 5.07
CA PRO A 24 -19.21 8.09 4.54
C PRO A 24 -18.94 6.58 4.50
N ARG A 25 -19.99 5.81 4.17
CA ARG A 25 -19.87 4.35 4.11
C ARG A 25 -18.85 3.95 3.04
N LYS A 26 -18.20 2.79 3.24
CA LYS A 26 -17.19 2.26 2.31
C LYS A 26 -17.72 2.22 0.87
N GLU A 27 -18.94 1.73 0.69
CA GLU A 27 -19.57 1.56 -0.64
C GLU A 27 -19.82 2.90 -1.33
N GLU A 28 -19.92 3.99 -0.58
CA GLU A 28 -20.07 5.34 -1.14
C GLU A 28 -18.72 5.92 -1.54
N LEU A 29 -17.67 5.70 -0.73
CA LEU A 29 -16.31 6.15 -1.04
C LEU A 29 -15.78 5.48 -2.31
N LEU A 30 -16.04 4.19 -2.51
CA LEU A 30 -15.60 3.43 -3.69
C LEU A 30 -16.17 3.96 -5.02
N LYS A 31 -17.32 4.66 -4.98
CA LYS A 31 -17.89 5.28 -6.19
C LYS A 31 -17.03 6.43 -6.69
N TYR A 32 -16.38 7.16 -5.78
CA TYR A 32 -15.52 8.28 -6.15
C TYR A 32 -14.17 7.80 -6.66
N SER A 33 -13.62 6.70 -6.10
CA SER A 33 -12.38 6.14 -6.64
C SER A 33 -12.58 5.54 -8.03
N ALA A 34 -13.74 4.92 -8.30
CA ALA A 34 -14.06 4.36 -9.61
C ALA A 34 -14.26 5.42 -10.72
N ASP A 35 -14.36 6.70 -10.37
CA ASP A 35 -14.55 7.78 -11.34
C ASP A 35 -13.19 8.49 -11.59
N PRO A 36 -12.64 8.42 -12.83
CA PRO A 36 -11.37 9.04 -13.19
C PRO A 36 -11.27 10.53 -12.88
N ALA A 37 -12.40 11.24 -12.79
CA ALA A 37 -12.41 12.66 -12.44
C ALA A 37 -11.81 12.96 -11.06
N TYR A 38 -11.76 11.97 -10.15
CA TYR A 38 -11.22 12.12 -8.80
C TYR A 38 -9.80 11.59 -8.64
N HIS A 39 -9.25 10.92 -9.65
CA HIS A 39 -7.94 10.26 -9.55
C HIS A 39 -6.82 11.23 -9.24
N GLN A 40 -6.83 12.41 -9.87
CA GLN A 40 -5.86 13.46 -9.59
C GLN A 40 -5.95 13.93 -8.12
N TYR A 41 -7.15 14.17 -7.61
CA TYR A 41 -7.33 14.59 -6.22
C TYR A 41 -6.93 13.50 -5.23
N LEU A 42 -7.27 12.23 -5.51
CA LEU A 42 -6.85 11.10 -4.70
C LEU A 42 -5.32 10.99 -4.65
N ARG A 43 -4.65 11.16 -5.79
CA ARG A 43 -3.19 11.19 -5.85
C ARG A 43 -2.61 12.32 -5.01
N GLU A 44 -3.10 13.53 -5.19
CA GLU A 44 -2.61 14.71 -4.45
C GLU A 44 -2.82 14.58 -2.94
N ILE A 45 -3.97 14.06 -2.50
CA ILE A 45 -4.26 13.83 -1.08
C ILE A 45 -3.40 12.69 -0.54
N CYS A 46 -3.25 11.61 -1.31
CA CYS A 46 -2.40 10.47 -0.96
C CYS A 46 -0.95 10.91 -0.70
N LEU A 47 -0.41 11.82 -1.52
CA LEU A 47 0.97 12.32 -1.41
C LEU A 47 1.12 13.51 -0.44
N SER A 48 0.05 13.92 0.24
CA SER A 48 0.08 15.06 1.16
C SER A 48 0.45 14.66 2.59
N ASP A 49 0.84 15.67 3.38
CA ASP A 49 1.11 15.54 4.81
C ASP A 49 -0.16 15.53 5.69
N ASP A 50 -1.37 15.55 5.10
CA ASP A 50 -2.62 15.43 5.87
C ASP A 50 -2.80 13.98 6.34
N LEU A 51 -2.23 13.66 7.51
CA LEU A 51 -2.26 12.34 8.14
C LEU A 51 -3.67 11.83 8.47
N GLN A 52 -4.72 12.65 8.35
CA GLN A 52 -6.11 12.23 8.53
C GLN A 52 -6.73 11.74 7.23
N LEU A 53 -6.21 12.18 6.09
CA LEU A 53 -6.77 11.96 4.76
C LEU A 53 -5.86 11.13 3.84
N ASN A 54 -4.55 11.27 3.95
CA ASN A 54 -3.59 10.60 3.06
C ASN A 54 -3.77 9.07 3.05
N TRP A 55 -3.96 8.47 4.23
CA TRP A 55 -4.19 7.04 4.37
C TRP A 55 -5.52 6.59 3.76
N ARG A 56 -6.55 7.45 3.77
CA ARG A 56 -7.86 7.14 3.19
C ARG A 56 -7.81 7.24 1.68
N ALA A 57 -7.11 8.24 1.15
CA ALA A 57 -6.85 8.34 -0.28
C ALA A 57 -6.01 7.17 -0.78
N ALA A 58 -4.94 6.80 -0.06
CA ALA A 58 -4.13 5.62 -0.36
C ALA A 58 -4.95 4.32 -0.32
N TRP A 59 -5.83 4.15 0.67
CA TRP A 59 -6.72 3.00 0.75
C TRP A 59 -7.67 2.90 -0.46
N LEU A 60 -8.23 4.04 -0.91
CA LEU A 60 -9.07 4.09 -2.10
C LEU A 60 -8.31 3.76 -3.38
N LEU A 61 -7.11 4.31 -3.53
CA LEU A 61 -6.22 4.01 -4.65
C LEU A 61 -5.83 2.52 -4.67
N ALA A 62 -5.53 1.94 -3.51
CA ALA A 62 -5.14 0.55 -3.38
C ALA A 62 -6.22 -0.45 -3.84
N ASP A 63 -7.48 -0.03 -4.00
CA ASP A 63 -8.61 -0.84 -4.50
C ASP A 63 -8.81 -0.73 -6.03
N LEU A 64 -8.23 0.28 -6.69
CA LEU A 64 -8.40 0.52 -8.13
C LEU A 64 -7.76 -0.57 -8.99
N PRO A 65 -8.20 -0.83 -10.23
CA PRO A 65 -7.48 -1.71 -11.16
C PRO A 65 -6.01 -1.33 -11.35
N ALA A 66 -5.14 -2.31 -11.57
CA ALA A 66 -3.69 -2.07 -11.71
C ALA A 66 -3.35 -1.13 -12.88
N THR A 67 -4.12 -1.20 -13.97
CA THR A 67 -3.99 -0.31 -15.13
C THR A 67 -4.28 1.14 -14.80
N GLU A 68 -5.27 1.40 -13.94
CA GLU A 68 -5.59 2.76 -13.47
C GLU A 68 -4.52 3.25 -12.49
N LEU A 69 -4.08 2.39 -11.57
CA LEU A 69 -2.97 2.71 -10.67
C LEU A 69 -1.70 3.11 -11.42
N GLN A 70 -1.34 2.39 -12.49
CA GLN A 70 -0.19 2.73 -13.32
C GLN A 70 -0.35 4.08 -14.04
N ALA A 71 -1.57 4.44 -14.43
CA ALA A 71 -1.83 5.75 -15.03
C ALA A 71 -1.69 6.90 -14.01
N ILE A 72 -2.10 6.66 -12.75
CA ILE A 72 -1.99 7.63 -11.65
C ILE A 72 -0.54 7.76 -11.15
N PHE A 73 0.16 6.64 -11.08
CA PHE A 73 1.56 6.53 -10.66
C PHE A 73 2.36 5.84 -11.77
N PRO A 74 2.82 6.60 -12.79
CA PRO A 74 3.66 6.05 -13.85
C PRO A 74 4.98 5.47 -13.35
N SER A 75 5.46 5.96 -12.19
CA SER A 75 6.63 5.49 -11.45
C SER A 75 6.24 5.34 -9.97
N ALA A 76 6.84 4.34 -9.31
CA ALA A 76 6.68 4.08 -7.88
C ALA A 76 7.61 4.93 -7.00
N GLN A 77 8.58 5.65 -7.57
CA GLN A 77 9.62 6.38 -6.85
C GLN A 77 9.08 7.24 -5.70
N VAL A 78 8.07 8.08 -5.96
CA VAL A 78 7.45 8.95 -4.95
C VAL A 78 6.78 8.17 -3.81
N LEU A 79 6.28 6.97 -4.09
CA LEU A 79 5.67 6.09 -3.10
C LEU A 79 6.74 5.37 -2.26
N ILE A 80 7.87 5.01 -2.88
CA ILE A 80 9.01 4.39 -2.19
C ILE A 80 9.65 5.40 -1.22
N GLU A 81 9.75 6.67 -1.61
CA GLU A 81 10.23 7.76 -0.74
C GLU A 81 9.36 7.92 0.52
N ILE A 82 8.04 7.75 0.40
CA ILE A 82 7.13 7.75 1.54
C ILE A 82 7.43 6.60 2.51
N LEU A 83 7.81 5.41 2.01
CA LEU A 83 8.16 4.27 2.87
C LEU A 83 9.41 4.51 3.73
N SER A 84 10.29 5.40 3.27
CA SER A 84 11.50 5.79 4.00
C SER A 84 11.26 6.92 5.02
N SER A 85 10.04 7.46 5.08
CA SER A 85 9.69 8.60 5.95
C SER A 85 8.89 8.15 7.18
N PRO A 86 9.00 8.85 8.33
CA PRO A 86 8.17 8.57 9.50
C PRO A 86 6.68 8.77 9.19
N GLN A 87 5.92 7.68 9.16
CA GLN A 87 4.50 7.66 8.80
C GLN A 87 3.71 6.68 9.66
N LYS A 88 2.38 6.80 9.66
CA LYS A 88 1.51 5.83 10.35
C LYS A 88 1.51 4.49 9.63
N ASP A 89 1.58 3.40 10.39
CA ASP A 89 1.60 2.02 9.88
C ASP A 89 0.49 1.70 8.89
N GLY A 90 -0.72 2.20 9.17
CA GLY A 90 -1.88 2.00 8.30
C GLY A 90 -1.71 2.63 6.93
N TYR A 91 -1.08 3.81 6.85
CA TYR A 91 -0.77 4.49 5.60
C TYR A 91 0.34 3.75 4.85
N LEU A 92 1.45 3.44 5.52
CA LEU A 92 2.55 2.66 4.94
C LEU A 92 2.08 1.33 4.35
N ARG A 93 1.15 0.64 5.03
CA ARG A 93 0.54 -0.59 4.50
C ARG A 93 -0.19 -0.37 3.19
N GLU A 94 -0.96 0.71 3.06
CA GLU A 94 -1.66 1.00 1.79
C GLU A 94 -0.67 1.40 0.70
N ILE A 95 0.39 2.15 1.03
CA ILE A 95 1.48 2.46 0.08
C ILE A 95 2.13 1.18 -0.45
N VAL A 96 2.50 0.23 0.43
CA VAL A 96 3.04 -1.08 0.04
C VAL A 96 2.08 -1.83 -0.88
N LYS A 97 0.76 -1.79 -0.63
CA LYS A 97 -0.23 -2.44 -1.51
C LYS A 97 -0.31 -1.77 -2.88
N ILE A 98 -0.21 -0.45 -2.95
CA ILE A 98 -0.19 0.28 -4.23
C ILE A 98 1.04 -0.14 -5.03
N ILE A 99 2.24 -0.03 -4.45
CA ILE A 99 3.52 -0.35 -5.13
C ILE A 99 3.52 -1.80 -5.64
N ASN A 100 3.03 -2.77 -4.85
CA ASN A 100 2.93 -4.18 -5.27
C ASN A 100 2.09 -4.42 -6.54
N ARG A 101 1.28 -3.45 -6.97
CA ARG A 101 0.39 -3.54 -8.11
C ARG A 101 0.85 -2.68 -9.29
N LEU A 102 1.90 -1.89 -9.11
CA LEU A 102 2.57 -1.17 -10.18
C LEU A 102 3.55 -2.11 -10.91
N LYS A 103 3.82 -1.77 -12.16
CA LYS A 103 4.99 -2.27 -12.89
C LYS A 103 6.18 -1.45 -12.43
N LEU A 104 7.17 -2.14 -11.90
CA LEU A 104 8.42 -1.56 -11.43
C LEU A 104 9.50 -1.88 -12.46
N ASP A 105 10.44 -0.96 -12.64
CA ASP A 105 11.73 -1.29 -13.25
C ASP A 105 12.70 -1.86 -12.20
N GLU A 106 13.87 -2.33 -12.64
CA GLU A 106 14.87 -2.96 -11.77
C GLU A 106 15.38 -2.03 -10.65
N GLU A 107 15.49 -0.73 -10.92
CA GLU A 107 15.90 0.26 -9.92
C GLU A 107 14.82 0.44 -8.85
N GLU A 108 13.56 0.61 -9.27
CA GLU A 108 12.41 0.68 -8.37
C GLU A 108 12.22 -0.61 -7.56
N GLU A 109 12.47 -1.79 -8.14
CA GLU A 109 12.42 -3.07 -7.43
C GLU A 109 13.48 -3.14 -6.32
N GLY A 110 14.71 -2.72 -6.61
CA GLY A 110 15.79 -2.64 -5.61
C GLY A 110 15.44 -1.70 -4.45
N LEU A 111 15.03 -0.47 -4.76
CA LEU A 111 14.66 0.53 -3.75
C LEU A 111 13.44 0.11 -2.92
N PHE A 112 12.46 -0.52 -3.57
CA PHE A 112 11.29 -1.05 -2.87
C PHE A 112 11.65 -2.25 -1.99
N TYR A 113 12.54 -3.14 -2.43
CA TYR A 113 13.03 -4.26 -1.64
C TYR A 113 13.67 -3.76 -0.34
N GLU A 114 14.61 -2.80 -0.42
CA GLU A 114 15.25 -2.21 0.75
C GLU A 114 14.25 -1.57 1.72
N SER A 115 13.28 -0.83 1.18
CA SER A 115 12.23 -0.19 1.97
C SER A 115 11.34 -1.22 2.66
N ALA A 116 10.90 -2.25 1.93
CA ALA A 116 10.11 -3.35 2.48
C ALA A 116 10.89 -4.15 3.53
N LEU A 117 12.21 -4.26 3.39
CA LEU A 117 13.06 -4.93 4.36
C LEU A 117 13.11 -4.17 5.69
N LYS A 118 13.35 -2.86 5.65
CA LYS A 118 13.30 -1.99 6.84
C LYS A 118 11.95 -2.07 7.55
N LEU A 119 10.87 -2.13 6.78
CA LEU A 119 9.52 -2.34 7.30
C LEU A 119 9.36 -3.71 7.97
N TRP A 120 9.91 -4.76 7.38
CA TRP A 120 9.88 -6.10 7.98
C TRP A 120 10.69 -6.16 9.29
N GLU A 121 11.89 -5.59 9.32
CA GLU A 121 12.81 -5.61 10.48
C GLU A 121 12.30 -4.79 11.67
N ASN A 122 11.46 -3.78 11.43
CA ASN A 122 10.90 -2.96 12.50
C ASN A 122 9.85 -3.70 13.34
N LEU A 123 10.28 -4.24 14.49
CA LEU A 123 9.42 -5.00 15.42
C LEU A 123 8.30 -4.18 16.07
N ALA A 124 8.43 -2.84 16.11
CA ALA A 124 7.39 -1.96 16.63
C ALA A 124 6.25 -1.75 15.62
N MET A 125 6.45 -2.11 14.36
CA MET A 125 5.45 -1.89 13.33
C MET A 125 4.31 -2.92 13.41
N ALA A 126 3.09 -2.46 13.13
CA ALA A 126 1.89 -3.28 13.16
C ALA A 126 2.05 -4.54 12.31
N SER A 127 1.57 -5.67 12.85
CA SER A 127 1.68 -6.97 12.19
C SER A 127 1.13 -6.96 10.76
N ALA A 128 0.06 -6.18 10.52
CA ALA A 128 -0.56 -6.04 9.20
C ALA A 128 0.36 -5.34 8.18
N THR A 129 1.15 -4.36 8.59
CA THR A 129 2.10 -3.70 7.70
C THR A 129 3.28 -4.62 7.41
N ARG A 130 3.81 -5.29 8.44
CA ARG A 130 4.91 -6.24 8.33
C ARG A 130 4.60 -7.43 7.40
N ILE A 131 3.39 -8.00 7.46
CA ILE A 131 3.01 -9.10 6.53
C ILE A 131 2.92 -8.63 5.07
N HIS A 132 2.52 -7.38 4.81
CA HIS A 132 2.52 -6.85 3.45
C HIS A 132 3.95 -6.61 2.95
N ALA A 133 4.84 -6.10 3.81
CA ALA A 133 6.25 -5.90 3.49
C ALA A 133 6.97 -7.22 3.15
N ILE A 134 6.86 -8.24 4.01
CA ILE A 134 7.51 -9.55 3.74
C ILE A 134 6.94 -10.23 2.48
N ARG A 135 5.65 -10.07 2.18
CA ARG A 135 5.09 -10.55 0.90
C ARG A 135 5.71 -9.87 -0.32
N SER A 136 6.00 -8.57 -0.22
CA SER A 136 6.71 -7.85 -1.28
C SER A 136 8.11 -8.41 -1.49
N LEU A 137 8.85 -8.65 -0.41
CA LEU A 137 10.19 -9.24 -0.48
C LEU A 137 10.17 -10.60 -1.18
N PHE A 138 9.23 -11.46 -0.82
CA PHE A 138 9.06 -12.77 -1.47
C PHE A 138 8.70 -12.63 -2.95
N LYS A 139 7.79 -11.71 -3.30
CA LYS A 139 7.42 -11.44 -4.69
C LYS A 139 8.62 -11.00 -5.53
N ILE A 140 9.43 -10.09 -5.03
CA ILE A 140 10.65 -9.63 -5.73
C ILE A 140 11.66 -10.79 -5.85
N ALA A 141 11.80 -11.60 -4.80
CA ALA A 141 12.67 -12.78 -4.83
C ALA A 141 12.20 -13.88 -5.80
N GLU A 142 10.96 -13.84 -6.31
CA GLU A 142 10.54 -14.71 -7.43
C GLU A 142 11.23 -14.31 -8.74
N THR A 143 11.46 -13.01 -8.96
CA THR A 143 12.20 -12.46 -10.10
C THR A 143 13.72 -12.60 -9.93
N TYR A 144 14.21 -12.44 -8.69
CA TYR A 144 15.64 -12.47 -8.33
C TYR A 144 15.92 -13.62 -7.33
N PRO A 145 16.16 -14.86 -7.80
CA PRO A 145 16.25 -16.04 -6.94
C PRO A 145 17.36 -16.00 -5.89
N GLU A 146 18.43 -15.26 -6.13
CA GLU A 146 19.52 -15.00 -5.18
C GLU A 146 19.02 -14.40 -3.87
N LEU A 147 18.00 -13.52 -3.93
CA LEU A 147 17.39 -12.90 -2.77
C LEU A 147 16.65 -13.92 -1.89
N LYS A 148 16.26 -15.08 -2.43
CA LYS A 148 15.63 -16.15 -1.62
C LYS A 148 16.59 -16.69 -0.57
N LEU A 149 17.89 -16.71 -0.86
CA LEU A 149 18.90 -17.17 0.11
C LEU A 149 19.02 -16.16 1.25
N GLU A 150 19.04 -14.87 0.94
CA GLU A 150 19.07 -13.80 1.92
C GLU A 150 17.81 -13.81 2.81
N LEU A 151 16.64 -14.04 2.21
CA LEU A 151 15.38 -14.12 2.96
C LEU A 151 15.39 -15.22 4.01
N LYS A 152 16.13 -16.32 3.83
CA LYS A 152 16.20 -17.39 4.86
C LYS A 152 16.74 -16.88 6.19
N ALA A 153 17.63 -15.89 6.20
CA ALA A 153 18.15 -15.28 7.42
C ALA A 153 17.05 -14.56 8.24
N TYR A 154 15.94 -14.20 7.59
CA TYR A 154 14.81 -13.53 8.21
C TYR A 154 13.73 -14.50 8.74
N ASN A 155 13.93 -15.81 8.59
CA ASN A 155 13.09 -16.84 9.19
C ASN A 155 13.55 -17.20 10.62
N ASP A 156 13.86 -16.18 11.43
CA ASP A 156 14.26 -16.31 12.83
C ASP A 156 13.14 -15.81 13.74
N ASP A 157 12.88 -16.50 14.86
CA ASP A 157 11.81 -16.16 15.81
C ASP A 157 11.93 -14.72 16.36
N PHE A 158 13.12 -14.11 16.35
CA PHE A 158 13.32 -12.69 16.62
C PHE A 158 12.41 -11.80 15.76
N TYR A 159 12.36 -12.05 14.45
CA TYR A 159 11.51 -11.26 13.55
C TYR A 159 10.02 -11.58 13.71
N PHE A 160 9.63 -12.66 14.40
CA PHE A 160 8.22 -12.95 14.65
C PHE A 160 7.65 -12.25 15.89
N GLN A 161 8.49 -11.56 16.66
CA GLN A 161 8.04 -10.75 17.80
C GLN A 161 7.09 -9.63 17.36
N GLY A 162 6.05 -9.36 18.17
CA GLY A 162 5.03 -8.36 17.88
C GLY A 162 4.00 -8.76 16.81
N LEU A 163 4.14 -9.95 16.21
CA LEU A 163 3.15 -10.46 15.25
C LEU A 163 1.97 -11.13 15.97
N SER A 164 0.76 -10.93 15.46
CA SER A 164 -0.37 -11.74 15.88
C SER A 164 -0.16 -13.22 15.49
N PRO A 165 -0.70 -14.20 16.25
CA PRO A 165 -0.53 -15.62 15.94
C PRO A 165 -0.97 -15.99 14.53
N GLY A 166 -2.06 -15.38 14.05
CA GLY A 166 -2.58 -15.60 12.70
C GLY A 166 -1.66 -15.07 11.59
N ILE A 167 -0.97 -13.96 11.82
CA ILE A 167 -0.01 -13.40 10.88
C ILE A 167 1.31 -14.18 10.91
N ALA A 168 1.82 -14.50 12.11
CA ALA A 168 3.01 -15.34 12.27
C ALA A 168 2.85 -16.68 11.53
N LYS A 169 1.70 -17.34 11.66
CA LYS A 169 1.39 -18.58 10.94
C LYS A 169 1.42 -18.41 9.41
N GLN A 170 0.92 -17.30 8.88
CA GLN A 170 0.94 -17.02 7.44
C GLN A 170 2.38 -16.83 6.94
N ILE A 171 3.21 -16.11 7.69
CA ILE A 171 4.59 -15.84 7.28
C ILE A 171 5.46 -17.10 7.34
N ARG A 172 5.30 -17.94 8.38
CA ARG A 172 5.99 -19.24 8.44
C ARG A 172 5.67 -20.13 7.23
N ARG A 173 4.44 -20.05 6.69
CA ARG A 173 4.08 -20.77 5.45
C ARG A 173 4.81 -20.23 4.22
N LEU A 174 5.06 -18.92 4.14
CA LEU A 174 5.87 -18.34 3.06
C LEU A 174 7.30 -18.89 3.12
N PHE A 175 7.95 -18.85 4.29
CA PHE A 175 9.30 -19.37 4.47
C PHE A 175 9.41 -20.88 4.22
N ALA A 176 8.40 -21.67 4.61
CA ALA A 176 8.37 -23.09 4.29
C ALA A 176 8.35 -23.37 2.77
N GLY A 177 7.89 -22.43 1.96
CA GLY A 177 7.94 -22.50 0.49
C GLY A 177 9.31 -22.21 -0.12
N LEU A 178 10.31 -21.78 0.66
CA LEU A 178 11.71 -21.60 0.20
C LEU A 178 12.55 -22.89 0.29
N SER A 179 11.93 -23.99 0.73
CA SER A 179 12.55 -25.31 0.95
C SER A 179 12.71 -26.08 -0.36
#